data_AF-I0HZN0-F1
#
_entry.id   AF-I0HZN0-F1
#
_cell.length_a   1.000
_cell.length_b   1.000
_cell.length_c   1.000
_cell.angle_alpha   90.00
_cell.angle_beta   90.00
_cell.angle_gamma   90.00
#
_symmetry.space_group_name_H-M   'P 1'
#
loop_
_entity.id
_entity.type
_entity.pdbx_description
1 polymer ?
#
loop_
_entity_poly.entity_id
_entity_poly.type
_entity_poly.pdbx_seq_one_letter_code
_entity_poly.pdbx_strand_id
1 'polypeptide(L)'
;MAEPQIFTGKNVEEAIAEGLRVLGLNLAEAEIEIISRGSRGIFGLGSEPAQVRIKPRRMNAAPPLETTVIPAPPPAEEAKPDNLVHQPAAKLDTSPVSQSIDTSVAAFLPDEAEEEEKGEPAEATELPTAEEEEQLAQLASELLGNVVRLMGFEARVVAEWHEPDADNDQRYLLLNLHGKDLAPLIGRRGETLNNLQYLVRLMVNQRLHRWKNIVVDVEGYRRRRMEHLAQLALRSAQQVAQTGRALALEPMPASERRIIHLTLRDHPDVITESSGEGERRKVQILPRKQA
;
A
#
# COMPACT_ATOMS: atom_id res chain seq x y z
N MET A 1 14.67 2.29 43.00
CA MET A 1 13.85 1.93 41.82
C MET A 1 12.81 3.03 41.71
N ALA A 2 12.72 3.74 40.58
CA ALA A 2 11.72 4.78 40.44
C ALA A 2 10.37 4.10 40.20
N GLU A 3 9.44 4.28 41.14
CA GLU A 3 8.10 3.71 41.03
C GLU A 3 7.33 4.39 39.90
N PRO A 4 6.49 3.64 39.16
CA PRO A 4 5.70 4.22 38.09
C PRO A 4 4.68 5.22 38.64
N GLN A 5 4.79 6.49 38.23
CA GLN A 5 3.83 7.53 38.62
C GLN A 5 2.81 7.78 37.52
N ILE A 6 1.56 7.97 37.96
CA ILE A 6 0.43 8.32 37.10
C ILE A 6 0.23 9.82 37.21
N PHE A 7 0.13 10.48 36.06
CA PHE A 7 -0.11 11.91 35.92
C PHE A 7 -1.42 12.15 35.18
N THR A 8 -2.16 13.14 35.63
CA THR A 8 -3.48 13.48 35.08
C THR A 8 -3.48 14.90 34.53
N GLY A 9 -4.04 15.13 33.34
CA GLY A 9 -4.13 16.44 32.70
C GLY A 9 -5.46 16.61 31.97
N LYS A 10 -5.77 17.80 31.44
CA LYS A 10 -7.02 18.01 30.69
C LYS A 10 -7.00 17.28 29.35
N ASN A 11 -5.81 17.19 28.74
CA ASN A 11 -5.51 16.40 27.55
C ASN A 11 -4.27 15.54 27.79
N VAL A 12 -4.06 14.53 26.93
CA VAL A 12 -2.89 13.63 26.98
C VAL A 12 -1.57 14.41 26.95
N GLU A 13 -1.48 15.44 26.10
CA GLU A 13 -0.27 16.25 25.94
C GLU A 13 0.09 17.02 27.22
N GLU A 14 -0.92 17.58 27.89
CA GLU A 14 -0.74 18.30 29.17
C GLU A 14 -0.30 17.31 30.27
N ALA A 15 -0.90 16.12 30.32
CA ALA A 15 -0.55 15.08 31.27
C ALA A 15 0.90 14.57 31.08
N ILE A 16 1.36 14.47 29.82
CA ILE A 16 2.74 14.10 29.49
C ILE A 16 3.71 15.21 29.88
N ALA A 17 3.41 16.46 29.48
CA ALA A 17 4.27 17.60 29.78
C ALA A 17 4.46 17.80 31.29
N GLU A 18 3.38 17.66 32.07
CA GLU A 18 3.42 17.78 33.52
C GLU A 18 4.19 16.61 34.17
N GLY A 19 3.97 15.39 33.71
CA GLY A 19 4.69 14.22 34.24
C GLY A 19 6.19 14.25 33.94
N LEU A 20 6.59 14.68 32.73
CA LEU A 20 8.00 14.87 32.39
C LEU A 20 8.65 15.98 33.22
N ARG A 21 7.93 17.09 33.46
CA ARG A 21 8.40 18.21 34.30
C ARG A 21 8.61 17.79 35.76
N VAL A 22 7.68 17.02 36.34
CA VAL A 22 7.78 16.57 37.74
C VAL A 22 8.89 15.55 37.91
N LEU A 23 9.08 14.65 36.95
CA LEU A 23 10.13 13.65 36.99
C LEU A 23 11.51 14.18 36.55
N GLY A 24 11.57 15.39 35.97
CA GLY A 24 12.80 15.97 35.45
C GLY A 24 13.39 15.17 34.29
N LEU A 25 12.55 14.48 33.52
CA LEU A 25 12.94 13.58 32.42
C LEU A 25 12.63 14.21 31.07
N ASN A 26 13.45 13.91 30.07
CA ASN A 26 13.15 14.23 28.68
C ASN A 26 12.30 13.13 28.01
N LEU A 27 11.60 13.46 26.92
CA LEU A 27 10.80 12.51 26.12
C LEU A 27 11.57 11.25 25.70
N ALA A 28 12.89 11.36 25.49
CA ALA A 28 13.75 10.24 25.11
C ALA A 28 14.09 9.27 26.27
N GLU A 29 13.97 9.75 27.50
CA GLU A 29 14.38 9.06 28.73
C GLU A 29 13.19 8.51 29.51
N ALA A 30 11.98 8.65 28.96
CA ALA A 30 10.73 8.28 29.59
C ALA A 30 9.95 7.28 28.73
N GLU A 31 9.46 6.22 29.36
CA GLU A 31 8.45 5.33 28.79
C GLU A 31 7.07 5.85 29.22
N ILE A 32 6.23 6.17 28.23
CA ILE A 32 4.93 6.82 28.45
C ILE A 32 3.83 5.86 27.98
N GLU A 33 2.95 5.49 28.91
CA GLU A 33 1.80 4.64 28.65
C GLU A 33 0.51 5.46 28.87
N ILE A 34 -0.33 5.56 27.84
CA ILE A 34 -1.59 6.33 27.92
C ILE A 34 -2.67 5.42 28.50
N ILE A 35 -3.14 5.71 29.71
CA ILE A 35 -4.20 4.96 30.37
C ILE A 35 -5.58 5.43 29.89
N SER A 36 -5.79 6.75 29.81
CA SER A 36 -7.02 7.33 29.29
C SER A 36 -6.70 8.63 28.56
N ARG A 37 -7.34 8.85 27.40
CA ARG A 37 -7.16 10.07 26.62
C ARG A 37 -7.96 11.27 27.14
N GLY A 38 -8.82 11.03 28.13
CA GLY A 38 -9.82 11.99 28.57
C GLY A 38 -10.90 12.20 27.50
N SER A 39 -12.06 12.69 27.92
CA SER A 39 -13.16 13.01 27.01
C SER A 39 -13.60 14.44 27.21
N ARG A 40 -13.79 15.16 26.10
CA ARG A 40 -14.26 16.54 26.12
C ARG A 40 -15.78 16.53 25.95
N GLY A 41 -16.49 16.59 27.08
CA GLY A 41 -17.95 16.65 27.11
C GLY A 41 -18.50 17.86 26.34
N ILE A 42 -19.69 17.70 25.77
CA ILE A 42 -20.42 18.79 25.12
C ILE A 42 -20.77 19.86 26.17
N PHE A 43 -20.35 21.10 25.96
CA PHE A 43 -20.62 22.24 26.85
C PHE A 43 -20.00 22.19 28.27
N GLY A 44 -18.90 21.46 28.47
CA GLY A 44 -18.10 21.56 29.71
C GLY A 44 -18.68 20.84 30.93
N LEU A 45 -19.77 20.09 30.78
CA LEU A 45 -20.24 19.14 31.79
C LEU A 45 -19.77 17.73 31.43
N GLY A 46 -19.10 17.07 32.39
CA GLY A 46 -18.70 15.66 32.28
C GLY A 46 -17.35 15.40 31.60
N SER A 47 -16.41 16.35 31.62
CA SER A 47 -15.07 16.09 31.09
C SER A 47 -14.30 15.10 31.96
N GLU A 48 -13.87 13.99 31.38
CA GLU A 48 -12.99 13.03 32.06
C GLU A 48 -11.52 13.41 31.79
N PRO A 49 -10.66 13.52 32.82
CA PRO A 49 -9.26 13.92 32.63
C PRO A 49 -8.46 12.82 31.93
N ALA A 50 -7.48 13.23 31.13
CA ALA A 50 -6.51 12.31 30.54
C ALA A 50 -5.55 11.81 31.63
N GLN A 51 -5.16 10.53 31.55
CA GLN A 51 -4.25 9.89 32.49
C GLN A 51 -3.12 9.20 31.73
N VAL A 52 -1.88 9.47 32.12
CA VAL A 52 -0.67 8.86 31.55
C VAL A 52 0.22 8.32 32.67
N ARG A 53 0.84 7.18 32.43
CA ARG A 53 1.81 6.56 33.33
C ARG A 53 3.20 6.75 32.75
N ILE A 54 4.10 7.32 33.55
CA ILE A 54 5.47 7.62 33.11
C ILE A 54 6.47 6.85 33.98
N LYS A 55 7.43 6.19 33.34
CA LYS A 55 8.55 5.51 33.99
C LYS A 55 9.88 5.95 33.37
N PRO A 56 10.97 6.11 34.14
CA PRO A 56 12.28 6.38 33.57
C PRO A 56 12.80 5.15 32.83
N ARG A 57 13.13 5.34 31.56
CA ARG A 57 13.75 4.36 30.70
C ARG A 57 15.23 4.27 31.06
N ARG A 58 15.63 3.23 31.79
CA ARG A 58 17.06 2.95 31.99
C ARG A 58 17.69 2.57 30.65
N MET A 59 18.56 3.42 30.13
CA MET A 59 19.59 3.00 29.16
C MET A 59 20.62 2.14 29.90
N ASN A 60 20.29 0.87 30.09
CA ASN A 60 21.28 -0.17 30.34
C ASN A 60 21.46 -0.97 29.05
N ALA A 61 22.73 -1.27 28.78
CA ALA A 61 23.23 -2.05 27.66
C ALA A 61 22.44 -3.34 27.42
N ALA A 62 22.41 -3.73 26.13
CA ALA A 62 21.85 -4.92 25.51
C ALA A 62 21.47 -6.08 26.46
N PRO A 63 20.23 -6.59 26.39
CA PRO A 63 19.99 -7.98 26.76
C PRO A 63 20.57 -8.91 25.67
N PRO A 64 21.18 -10.06 26.02
CA PRO A 64 21.51 -11.09 25.06
C PRO A 64 20.23 -11.67 24.47
N LEU A 65 20.34 -12.19 23.24
CA LEU A 65 19.31 -12.96 22.56
C LEU A 65 18.84 -14.13 23.44
N GLU A 66 17.68 -13.99 24.07
CA GLU A 66 16.92 -15.15 24.55
C GLU A 66 16.02 -15.63 23.42
N THR A 67 16.40 -16.78 22.85
CA THR A 67 15.60 -17.57 21.93
C THR A 67 14.34 -18.06 22.63
N THR A 68 13.20 -17.41 22.37
CA THR A 68 11.90 -18.00 22.64
C THR A 68 11.65 -19.08 21.58
N VAL A 69 11.89 -20.33 21.95
CA VAL A 69 11.41 -21.51 21.25
C VAL A 69 9.88 -21.44 21.23
N ILE A 70 9.30 -21.24 20.05
CA ILE A 70 7.86 -21.50 19.83
C ILE A 70 7.72 -23.03 19.78
N PRO A 71 6.94 -23.66 20.68
CA PRO A 71 6.65 -25.09 20.54
C PRO A 71 5.80 -25.31 19.29
N ALA A 72 6.25 -26.25 18.45
CA ALA A 72 5.55 -26.70 17.27
C ALA A 72 4.14 -27.20 17.62
N PRO A 73 3.09 -26.88 16.85
CA PRO A 73 1.80 -27.54 16.99
C PRO A 73 1.91 -29.02 16.58
N PRO A 74 1.16 -29.93 17.23
CA PRO A 74 1.26 -31.37 17.01
C PRO A 74 0.77 -31.79 15.60
N PRO A 75 1.21 -32.94 15.08
CA PRO A 75 0.88 -33.38 13.73
C PRO A 75 -0.56 -33.87 13.68
N ALA A 76 -1.34 -33.31 12.75
CA ALA A 76 -2.66 -33.80 12.40
C ALA A 76 -2.55 -35.10 11.59
N GLU A 77 -3.25 -36.09 12.12
CA GLU A 77 -3.37 -37.47 11.70
C GLU A 77 -4.20 -37.63 10.41
N GLU A 78 -3.95 -38.74 9.72
CA GLU A 78 -4.41 -39.12 8.39
C GLU A 78 -5.93 -39.14 8.20
N ALA A 79 -6.39 -38.72 7.02
CA ALA A 79 -7.63 -39.21 6.43
C ALA A 79 -7.48 -39.34 4.90
N LYS A 80 -7.60 -40.57 4.42
CA LYS A 80 -7.65 -40.97 2.99
C LYS A 80 -8.86 -40.34 2.29
N PRO A 81 -8.91 -40.34 0.95
CA PRO A 81 -9.70 -41.40 0.35
C PRO A 81 -9.12 -42.02 -0.94
N ASP A 82 -9.66 -43.21 -1.17
CA ASP A 82 -9.50 -44.13 -2.27
C ASP A 82 -9.90 -43.58 -3.65
N ASN A 83 -9.36 -44.26 -4.65
CA ASN A 83 -9.58 -44.17 -6.10
C ASN A 83 -11.03 -44.24 -6.56
N LEU A 84 -11.31 -43.65 -7.73
CA LEU A 84 -12.01 -44.22 -8.91
C LEU A 84 -11.76 -43.23 -10.10
N VAL A 85 -10.71 -43.43 -10.91
CA VAL A 85 -10.65 -44.23 -12.16
C VAL A 85 -11.28 -43.54 -13.39
N HIS A 86 -10.39 -43.35 -14.40
CA HIS A 86 -10.57 -43.29 -15.86
C HIS A 86 -10.69 -41.95 -16.61
N GLN A 87 -9.59 -41.63 -17.31
CA GLN A 87 -9.59 -41.05 -18.66
C GLN A 87 -10.29 -42.02 -19.65
N PRO A 88 -10.67 -41.58 -20.87
CA PRO A 88 -9.70 -41.57 -21.96
C PRO A 88 -9.76 -40.34 -22.88
N ALA A 89 -8.66 -40.19 -23.61
CA ALA A 89 -8.34 -39.16 -24.58
C ALA A 89 -9.34 -38.98 -25.74
N ALA A 90 -9.48 -37.74 -26.20
CA ALA A 90 -9.72 -37.43 -27.61
C ALA A 90 -9.01 -36.11 -27.98
N LYS A 91 -8.23 -36.19 -29.06
CA LYS A 91 -7.50 -35.11 -29.71
C LYS A 91 -8.45 -34.09 -30.30
N LEU A 92 -8.05 -32.82 -30.38
CA LEU A 92 -8.34 -31.97 -31.54
C LEU A 92 -7.31 -30.84 -31.63
N ASP A 93 -6.72 -30.78 -32.82
CA ASP A 93 -5.79 -29.79 -33.32
C ASP A 93 -6.42 -28.39 -33.38
N THR A 94 -5.57 -27.37 -33.26
CA THR A 94 -5.42 -26.19 -34.14
C THR A 94 -5.21 -24.87 -33.38
N SER A 95 -4.32 -24.09 -33.97
CA SER A 95 -3.63 -22.91 -33.46
C SER A 95 -4.51 -21.63 -33.42
N PRO A 96 -3.92 -20.46 -33.11
CA PRO A 96 -4.35 -19.56 -32.05
C PRO A 96 -5.43 -18.56 -32.48
N VAL A 97 -6.38 -18.25 -31.61
CA VAL A 97 -7.26 -17.11 -31.77
C VAL A 97 -6.80 -16.00 -30.84
N SER A 98 -6.09 -15.05 -31.43
CA SER A 98 -5.94 -13.69 -30.95
C SER A 98 -7.32 -13.07 -30.76
N GLN A 99 -7.66 -12.68 -29.53
CA GLN A 99 -8.71 -11.70 -29.29
C GLN A 99 -8.23 -10.68 -28.26
N SER A 100 -7.98 -9.50 -28.81
CA SER A 100 -7.76 -8.21 -28.17
C SER A 100 -8.82 -7.95 -27.09
N ILE A 101 -8.36 -7.84 -25.84
CA ILE A 101 -9.13 -7.23 -24.77
C ILE A 101 -8.84 -5.74 -24.85
N ASP A 102 -9.75 -5.04 -25.50
CA ASP A 102 -9.80 -3.59 -25.57
C ASP A 102 -10.50 -3.11 -24.30
N THR A 103 -9.74 -2.65 -23.29
CA THR A 103 -10.36 -1.96 -22.14
C THR A 103 -9.39 -0.97 -21.51
N SER A 104 -9.66 0.30 -21.78
CA SER A 104 -9.00 1.47 -21.21
C SER A 104 -9.19 1.54 -19.69
N VAL A 105 -8.08 1.57 -18.95
CA VAL A 105 -8.06 1.78 -17.50
C VAL A 105 -7.03 2.85 -17.15
N ALA A 106 -7.51 4.08 -17.12
CA ALA A 106 -6.67 5.26 -17.08
C ALA A 106 -5.72 5.45 -15.89
N ALA A 107 -4.69 6.23 -16.21
CA ALA A 107 -4.18 7.37 -15.47
C ALA A 107 -4.75 7.57 -14.05
N PHE A 108 -3.87 7.38 -13.07
CA PHE A 108 -4.00 7.98 -11.76
C PHE A 108 -3.25 9.32 -11.76
N LEU A 109 -3.99 10.38 -12.10
CA LEU A 109 -3.78 11.70 -11.51
C LEU A 109 -4.31 11.65 -10.07
N PRO A 110 -3.61 12.17 -9.06
CA PRO A 110 -4.23 12.55 -7.81
C PRO A 110 -4.99 13.87 -8.03
N ASP A 111 -6.29 13.84 -7.74
CA ASP A 111 -7.14 15.02 -7.56
C ASP A 111 -7.38 15.20 -6.06
N GLU A 112 -6.77 16.22 -5.48
CA GLU A 112 -7.37 17.18 -4.55
C GLU A 112 -6.28 18.13 -4.01
N ALA A 113 -6.16 19.27 -4.70
CA ALA A 113 -5.93 20.64 -4.19
C ALA A 113 -5.34 21.49 -5.32
N GLU A 114 -6.21 21.94 -6.21
CA GLU A 114 -5.96 23.12 -7.04
C GLU A 114 -5.88 24.35 -6.11
N GLU A 115 -4.67 24.80 -5.81
CA GLU A 115 -4.42 26.23 -5.69
C GLU A 115 -3.73 26.68 -6.98
N GLU A 116 -4.47 27.44 -7.78
CA GLU A 116 -3.99 28.16 -8.94
C GLU A 116 -2.87 29.13 -8.52
N GLU A 117 -1.61 28.76 -8.75
CA GLU A 117 -0.59 29.77 -9.05
C GLU A 117 -0.33 29.79 -10.55
N LYS A 118 -0.79 30.88 -11.19
CA LYS A 118 -0.38 31.30 -12.53
C LYS A 118 1.13 31.49 -12.58
N GLY A 119 1.85 30.46 -12.99
CA GLY A 119 3.17 30.56 -13.60
C GLY A 119 3.05 30.60 -15.12
N GLU A 120 3.70 31.59 -15.73
CA GLU A 120 3.80 31.85 -17.17
C GLU A 120 4.19 30.63 -18.03
N PRO A 121 3.86 30.64 -19.35
CA PRO A 121 3.94 29.46 -20.20
C PRO A 121 5.35 28.89 -20.28
N ALA A 122 5.48 27.65 -19.82
CA ALA A 122 6.68 26.84 -19.95
C ALA A 122 7.11 26.76 -21.42
N GLU A 123 8.38 27.09 -21.62
CA GLU A 123 9.14 26.91 -22.86
C GLU A 123 8.94 25.51 -23.45
N ALA A 124 9.04 25.45 -24.78
CA ALA A 124 8.96 24.25 -25.58
C ALA A 124 9.72 23.07 -24.95
N THR A 125 8.99 21.98 -24.68
CA THR A 125 9.56 20.71 -24.23
C THR A 125 10.38 20.09 -25.36
N GLU A 126 11.66 20.46 -25.47
CA GLU A 126 12.62 19.70 -26.26
C GLU A 126 12.66 18.26 -25.73
N LEU A 127 12.60 17.29 -26.65
CA LEU A 127 12.76 15.87 -26.30
C LEU A 127 14.13 15.73 -25.60
N PRO A 128 14.19 15.09 -24.41
CA PRO A 128 15.45 14.94 -23.70
C PRO A 128 16.45 14.19 -24.57
N THR A 129 17.71 14.61 -24.52
CA THR A 129 18.78 13.89 -25.20
C THR A 129 18.93 12.48 -24.60
N ALA A 130 19.40 11.52 -25.39
CA ALA A 130 19.63 10.14 -24.90
C ALA A 130 20.59 10.12 -23.69
N GLU A 131 21.55 11.04 -23.66
CA GLU A 131 22.49 11.21 -22.54
C GLU A 131 21.78 11.68 -21.25
N GLU A 132 20.82 12.60 -21.36
CA GLU A 132 20.00 13.04 -20.22
C GLU A 132 19.14 11.91 -19.65
N GLU A 133 18.58 11.07 -20.52
CA GLU A 133 17.74 9.92 -20.10
C GLU A 133 18.57 8.88 -19.35
N GLU A 134 19.80 8.62 -19.79
CA GLU A 134 20.73 7.72 -19.13
C GLU A 134 21.18 8.26 -17.77
N GLN A 135 21.52 9.56 -17.70
CA GLN A 135 21.86 10.23 -16.44
C GLN A 135 20.69 10.18 -15.44
N LEU A 136 19.46 10.39 -15.90
CA LEU A 136 18.27 10.31 -15.07
C LEU A 136 18.07 8.89 -14.54
N ALA A 137 18.17 7.88 -15.39
CA ALA A 137 18.03 6.48 -14.99
C ALA A 137 19.10 6.10 -13.94
N GLN A 138 20.34 6.53 -14.15
CA GLN A 138 21.42 6.30 -13.19
C GLN A 138 21.17 7.00 -11.85
N LEU A 139 20.75 8.27 -11.88
CA LEU A 139 20.41 9.02 -10.69
C LEU A 139 19.26 8.39 -9.90
N ALA A 140 18.17 8.03 -10.60
CA ALA A 140 16.98 7.48 -9.98
C ALA A 140 17.25 6.09 -9.37
N SER A 141 18.01 5.25 -10.08
CA SER A 141 18.42 3.94 -9.58
C SER A 141 19.35 4.04 -8.37
N GLU A 142 20.28 4.99 -8.36
CA GLU A 142 21.15 5.24 -7.20
C GLU A 142 20.35 5.70 -5.98
N LEU A 143 19.44 6.66 -6.16
CA LEU A 143 18.59 7.16 -5.08
C LEU A 143 17.71 6.06 -4.49
N LEU A 144 17.01 5.30 -5.34
CA LEU A 144 16.19 4.17 -4.89
C LEU A 144 17.04 3.13 -4.17
N GLY A 145 18.19 2.76 -4.75
CA GLY A 145 19.11 1.80 -4.14
C GLY A 145 19.62 2.25 -2.77
N ASN A 146 19.91 3.54 -2.59
CA ASN A 146 20.34 4.10 -1.31
C ASN A 146 19.21 4.08 -0.27
N VAL A 147 17.99 4.46 -0.65
CA VAL A 147 16.81 4.40 0.25
C VAL A 147 16.57 2.98 0.72
N VAL A 148 16.54 2.02 -0.22
CA VAL A 148 16.29 0.60 0.08
C VAL A 148 17.40 0.02 0.97
N ARG A 149 18.67 0.40 0.74
CA ARG A 149 19.80 -0.01 1.60
C ARG A 149 19.69 0.57 3.01
N LEU A 150 19.30 1.83 3.16
CA LEU A 150 19.11 2.47 4.47
C LEU A 150 17.96 1.83 5.26
N MET A 151 16.98 1.24 4.58
CA MET A 151 15.92 0.45 5.19
C MET A 151 16.38 -0.96 5.61
N GLY A 152 17.62 -1.35 5.29
CA GLY A 152 18.21 -2.64 5.65
C GLY A 152 18.00 -3.76 4.62
N PHE A 153 17.64 -3.43 3.37
CA PHE A 153 17.43 -4.41 2.31
C PHE A 153 18.57 -4.43 1.30
N GLU A 154 18.93 -5.62 0.84
CA GLU A 154 19.86 -5.83 -0.26
C GLU A 154 19.08 -6.05 -1.56
N ALA A 155 18.94 -4.98 -2.35
CA ALA A 155 18.26 -5.02 -3.64
C ALA A 155 19.15 -4.48 -4.76
N ARG A 156 19.05 -5.11 -5.93
CA ARG A 156 19.53 -4.60 -7.20
C ARG A 156 18.40 -3.85 -7.89
N VAL A 157 18.68 -2.63 -8.35
CA VAL A 157 17.76 -1.85 -9.17
C VAL A 157 18.10 -2.06 -10.64
N VAL A 158 17.10 -2.37 -11.46
CA VAL A 158 17.19 -2.39 -12.93
C VAL A 158 16.31 -1.27 -13.46
N ALA A 159 16.86 -0.42 -14.31
CA ALA A 159 16.17 0.74 -14.85
C ALA A 159 15.90 0.51 -16.35
N GLU A 160 14.63 0.56 -16.74
CA GLU A 160 14.19 0.30 -18.12
C GLU A 160 13.19 1.39 -18.56
N TRP A 161 13.38 1.92 -19.77
CA TRP A 161 12.43 2.85 -20.35
C TRP A 161 11.32 2.09 -21.05
N HIS A 162 10.08 2.40 -20.69
CA HIS A 162 8.89 1.82 -21.28
C HIS A 162 8.13 2.88 -22.08
N GLU A 163 7.69 2.48 -23.27
CA GLU A 163 6.72 3.25 -24.06
C GLU A 163 5.38 3.32 -23.31
N PRO A 164 4.51 4.29 -23.66
CA PRO A 164 3.16 4.35 -23.12
C PRO A 164 2.45 3.00 -23.25
N ASP A 165 1.79 2.59 -22.18
CA ASP A 165 1.00 1.36 -22.12
C ASP A 165 -0.40 1.63 -21.55
N ALA A 166 -1.19 0.58 -21.36
CA ALA A 166 -2.56 0.71 -20.86
C ALA A 166 -2.64 1.32 -19.45
N ASP A 167 -1.57 1.19 -18.65
CA ASP A 167 -1.50 1.73 -17.29
C ASP A 167 -0.90 3.14 -17.26
N ASN A 168 -0.21 3.54 -18.33
CA ASN A 168 0.55 4.78 -18.38
C ASN A 168 0.54 5.45 -19.76
N ASP A 169 -0.16 6.57 -19.86
CA ASP A 169 -0.34 7.33 -21.12
C ASP A 169 0.94 8.02 -21.63
N GLN A 170 2.02 8.01 -20.85
CA GLN A 170 3.29 8.65 -21.19
C GLN A 170 4.45 7.68 -21.02
N ARG A 171 5.51 7.88 -21.82
CA ARG A 171 6.77 7.16 -21.67
C ARG A 171 7.28 7.31 -20.23
N TYR A 172 7.70 6.21 -19.63
CA TYR A 172 8.09 6.19 -18.22
C TYR A 172 9.34 5.38 -17.97
N LEU A 173 10.02 5.71 -16.87
CA LEU A 173 11.15 4.96 -16.37
C LEU A 173 10.64 3.95 -15.34
N LEU A 174 10.79 2.67 -15.63
CA LEU A 174 10.53 1.58 -14.70
C LEU A 174 11.80 1.27 -13.91
N LEU A 175 11.70 1.33 -12.58
CA LEU A 175 12.73 0.89 -11.66
C LEU A 175 12.28 -0.42 -11.00
N ASN A 176 12.85 -1.53 -11.44
CA ASN A 176 12.53 -2.85 -10.92
C ASN A 176 13.53 -3.30 -9.86
N LEU A 177 13.02 -3.63 -8.68
CA LEU A 177 13.79 -4.14 -7.55
C LEU A 177 13.86 -5.66 -7.59
N HIS A 178 15.09 -6.18 -7.58
CA HIS A 178 15.40 -7.61 -7.52
C HIS A 178 16.26 -7.91 -6.30
N GLY A 179 15.97 -9.00 -5.59
CA GLY A 179 16.70 -9.33 -4.38
C GLY A 179 16.02 -10.39 -3.54
N LYS A 180 16.59 -10.66 -2.38
CA LYS A 180 15.99 -11.60 -1.41
C LYS A 180 15.15 -10.81 -0.41
N ASP A 181 14.06 -11.43 0.04
CA ASP A 181 13.21 -10.93 1.12
C ASP A 181 12.71 -9.48 0.92
N LEU A 182 12.39 -9.10 -0.33
CA LEU A 182 11.88 -7.76 -0.66
C LEU A 182 10.37 -7.60 -0.41
N ALA A 183 9.68 -8.65 0.05
CA ALA A 183 8.25 -8.61 0.33
C ALA A 183 7.83 -7.46 1.28
N PRO A 184 8.62 -7.09 2.33
CA PRO A 184 8.29 -5.95 3.17
C PRO A 184 8.33 -4.60 2.44
N LEU A 185 9.11 -4.45 1.36
CA LEU A 185 9.13 -3.23 0.54
C LEU A 185 7.85 -3.02 -0.25
N ILE A 186 7.09 -4.09 -0.48
CA ILE A 186 5.75 -4.01 -1.08
C ILE A 186 4.80 -3.36 -0.07
N GLY A 187 4.87 -3.80 1.18
CA GLY A 187 3.94 -3.38 2.24
C GLY A 187 2.53 -3.94 2.05
N ARG A 188 1.61 -3.51 2.90
CA ARG A 188 0.21 -3.96 2.84
C ARG A 188 -0.45 -3.45 1.56
N ARG A 189 -0.83 -4.33 0.64
CA ARG A 189 -1.48 -3.98 -0.65
C ARG A 189 -0.66 -2.97 -1.48
N GLY A 190 0.67 -3.04 -1.43
CA GLY A 190 1.54 -2.16 -2.21
C GLY A 190 1.72 -0.74 -1.63
N GLU A 191 1.24 -0.46 -0.42
CA GLU A 191 1.33 0.88 0.21
C GLU A 191 2.77 1.37 0.32
N THR A 192 3.68 0.53 0.82
CA THR A 192 5.10 0.88 0.96
C THR A 192 5.75 1.09 -0.41
N LEU A 193 5.41 0.27 -1.40
CA LEU A 193 5.91 0.42 -2.77
C LEU A 193 5.46 1.74 -3.39
N ASN A 194 4.20 2.11 -3.21
CA ASN A 194 3.67 3.39 -3.70
C ASN A 194 4.35 4.58 -3.02
N ASN A 195 4.61 4.49 -1.70
CA ASN A 195 5.32 5.53 -0.96
C ASN A 195 6.78 5.65 -1.40
N LEU A 196 7.47 4.52 -1.66
CA LEU A 196 8.82 4.52 -2.21
C LEU A 196 8.86 5.17 -3.59
N GLN A 197 7.92 4.82 -4.47
CA GLN A 197 7.78 5.46 -5.77
C GLN A 197 7.59 6.98 -5.63
N TYR A 198 6.71 7.41 -4.74
CA TYR A 198 6.46 8.83 -4.49
C TYR A 198 7.72 9.56 -4.01
N LEU A 199 8.44 8.99 -3.03
CA LEU A 199 9.68 9.57 -2.51
C LEU A 199 10.76 9.68 -3.60
N VAL A 200 10.96 8.63 -4.40
CA VAL A 200 11.94 8.66 -5.50
C VAL A 200 11.57 9.72 -6.52
N ARG A 201 10.29 9.82 -6.89
CA ARG A 201 9.80 10.87 -7.80
C ARG A 201 10.10 12.26 -7.25
N LEU A 202 9.86 12.52 -5.96
CA LEU A 202 10.18 13.80 -5.33
C LEU A 202 11.69 14.10 -5.35
N MET A 203 12.52 13.13 -4.97
CA MET A 203 13.98 13.30 -4.92
C MET A 203 14.58 13.57 -6.30
N VAL A 204 14.08 12.89 -7.34
CA VAL A 204 14.53 13.09 -8.72
C VAL A 204 14.05 14.45 -9.24
N ASN A 205 12.78 14.80 -8.99
CA ASN A 205 12.24 16.09 -9.43
C ASN A 205 12.99 17.27 -8.80
N GLN A 206 13.34 17.19 -7.51
CA GLN A 206 14.10 18.23 -6.82
C GLN A 206 15.49 18.46 -7.44
N ARG A 207 16.13 17.43 -7.98
CA ARG A 207 17.47 17.57 -8.60
C ARG A 207 17.42 18.08 -10.03
N LEU A 208 16.43 17.64 -10.81
CA LEU A 208 16.34 17.92 -12.24
C LEU A 208 15.40 19.08 -12.60
N HIS A 209 14.58 19.54 -11.66
CA HIS A 209 13.54 20.56 -11.87
C HIS A 209 12.61 20.23 -13.05
N ARG A 210 12.46 18.94 -13.36
CA ARG A 210 11.66 18.41 -14.47
C ARG A 210 10.82 17.26 -13.97
N TRP A 211 9.54 17.31 -14.27
CA TRP A 211 8.61 16.24 -13.96
C TRP A 211 8.81 15.09 -14.94
N LYS A 212 9.29 13.97 -14.43
CA LYS A 212 9.44 12.73 -15.21
C LYS A 212 8.65 11.62 -14.55
N ASN A 213 8.05 10.78 -15.39
CA ASN A 213 7.21 9.70 -14.93
C ASN A 213 8.07 8.50 -14.56
N ILE A 214 8.12 8.20 -13.26
CA ILE A 214 8.93 7.12 -12.69
C ILE A 214 8.00 6.16 -11.97
N VAL A 215 8.11 4.88 -12.32
CA VAL A 215 7.35 3.79 -11.71
C VAL A 215 8.33 2.87 -11.00
N VAL A 216 7.99 2.46 -9.79
CA VAL A 216 8.79 1.50 -9.02
C VAL A 216 8.00 0.21 -8.87
N ASP A 217 8.65 -0.92 -9.14
CA ASP A 217 8.06 -2.25 -8.95
C ASP A 217 9.03 -3.20 -8.25
N VAL A 218 8.48 -4.26 -7.66
CA VAL A 218 9.24 -5.32 -7.00
C VAL A 218 8.91 -6.62 -7.70
N GLU A 219 9.83 -7.09 -8.53
CA GLU A 219 9.75 -8.38 -9.23
C GLU A 219 8.40 -8.63 -9.93
N GLY A 220 7.76 -7.62 -10.52
CA GLY A 220 6.47 -7.79 -11.20
C GLY A 220 5.24 -7.85 -10.26
N TYR A 221 5.35 -7.34 -9.04
CA TYR A 221 4.26 -7.35 -8.05
C TYR A 221 3.00 -6.68 -8.58
N ARG A 222 3.14 -5.51 -9.23
CA ARG A 222 1.99 -4.74 -9.73
C ARG A 222 1.12 -5.54 -10.70
N ARG A 223 1.75 -6.23 -11.66
CA ARG A 223 1.05 -7.09 -12.62
C ARG A 223 0.33 -8.24 -11.91
N ARG A 224 1.03 -8.99 -11.06
CA ARG A 224 0.42 -10.11 -10.30
C ARG A 224 -0.74 -9.64 -9.42
N ARG A 225 -0.63 -8.46 -8.80
CA ARG A 225 -1.67 -7.88 -7.95
C ARG A 225 -2.91 -7.52 -8.77
N MET A 226 -2.72 -6.93 -9.95
CA MET A 226 -3.81 -6.59 -10.86
C MET A 226 -4.57 -7.85 -11.30
N GLU A 227 -3.86 -8.88 -11.77
CA GLU A 227 -4.46 -10.17 -12.17
C GLU A 227 -5.25 -10.79 -11.01
N HIS A 228 -4.69 -10.78 -9.80
CA HIS A 228 -5.37 -11.29 -8.62
C HIS A 228 -6.64 -10.51 -8.28
N LEU A 229 -6.63 -9.18 -8.37
CA LEU A 229 -7.80 -8.34 -8.12
C LEU A 229 -8.89 -8.56 -9.17
N ALA A 230 -8.53 -8.72 -10.44
CA ALA A 230 -9.47 -9.06 -11.51
C ALA A 230 -10.13 -10.42 -11.25
N GLN A 231 -9.35 -11.44 -10.88
CA GLN A 231 -9.88 -12.76 -10.52
C GLN A 231 -10.77 -12.72 -9.28
N LEU A 232 -10.40 -11.94 -8.26
CA LEU A 232 -11.22 -11.71 -7.08
C LEU A 232 -12.56 -11.08 -7.45
N ALA A 233 -12.54 -10.06 -8.32
CA ALA A 233 -13.74 -9.37 -8.79
C ALA A 233 -14.69 -10.33 -9.51
N LEU A 234 -14.18 -11.13 -10.46
CA LEU A 234 -14.98 -12.09 -11.22
C LEU A 234 -15.61 -13.17 -10.32
N ARG A 235 -14.84 -13.76 -9.41
CA ARG A 235 -15.38 -14.76 -8.45
C ARG A 235 -16.45 -14.15 -7.54
N SER A 236 -16.19 -12.93 -7.07
CA SER A 236 -17.14 -12.19 -6.22
C SER A 236 -18.43 -11.87 -6.97
N ALA A 237 -18.33 -11.47 -8.24
CA ALA A 237 -19.48 -11.21 -9.10
C ALA A 237 -20.33 -12.47 -9.32
N GLN A 238 -19.70 -13.62 -9.60
CA GLN A 238 -20.41 -14.90 -9.72
C GLN A 238 -21.16 -15.27 -8.44
N GLN A 239 -20.53 -15.10 -7.28
CA GLN A 239 -21.19 -15.36 -6.00
C GLN A 239 -22.39 -14.43 -5.76
N VAL A 240 -22.27 -13.15 -6.09
CA VAL A 240 -23.37 -12.18 -5.96
C VAL A 240 -24.50 -12.50 -6.94
N ALA A 241 -24.18 -12.86 -8.18
CA ALA A 241 -25.17 -13.24 -9.20
C ALA A 241 -25.96 -14.50 -8.79
N GLN A 242 -25.30 -15.49 -8.19
CA GLN A 242 -25.95 -16.72 -7.72
C GLN A 242 -26.76 -16.53 -6.44
N THR A 243 -26.24 -15.77 -5.48
CA THR A 243 -26.88 -15.61 -4.16
C THR A 243 -27.89 -14.48 -4.11
N GLY A 244 -27.81 -13.52 -5.04
CA GLY A 244 -28.59 -12.28 -5.01
C GLY A 244 -28.27 -11.36 -3.83
N ARG A 245 -27.19 -11.61 -3.08
CA ARG A 245 -26.78 -10.82 -1.91
C ARG A 245 -25.59 -9.95 -2.25
N ALA A 246 -25.66 -8.68 -1.83
CA ALA A 246 -24.55 -7.75 -1.94
C ALA A 246 -23.31 -8.27 -1.20
N LEU A 247 -22.12 -8.09 -1.80
CA LEU A 247 -20.84 -8.45 -1.20
C LEU A 247 -19.94 -7.21 -1.12
N ALA A 248 -19.49 -6.88 0.08
CA ALA A 248 -18.48 -5.84 0.29
C ALA A 248 -17.09 -6.47 0.31
N LEU A 249 -16.19 -5.96 -0.52
CA LEU A 249 -14.78 -6.36 -0.50
C LEU A 249 -14.03 -5.65 0.62
N GLU A 250 -12.79 -6.08 0.84
CA GLU A 250 -11.89 -5.38 1.75
C GLU A 250 -11.65 -3.93 1.29
N PRO A 251 -11.40 -2.99 2.21
CA PRO A 251 -10.94 -1.65 1.83
C PRO A 251 -9.71 -1.75 0.92
N MET A 252 -9.53 -0.79 0.02
CA MET A 252 -8.37 -0.77 -0.88
C MET A 252 -8.12 0.61 -1.50
N PRO A 253 -6.88 0.89 -1.97
CA PRO A 253 -6.55 2.14 -2.65
C PRO A 253 -7.42 2.41 -3.87
N ALA A 254 -7.54 3.68 -4.27
CA ALA A 254 -8.37 4.10 -5.41
C ALA A 254 -8.02 3.37 -6.72
N SER A 255 -6.73 3.12 -6.98
CA SER A 255 -6.26 2.35 -8.14
C SER A 255 -6.77 0.91 -8.13
N GLU A 256 -6.75 0.22 -6.98
CA GLU A 256 -7.27 -1.15 -6.86
C GLU A 256 -8.80 -1.19 -7.03
N ARG A 257 -9.53 -0.22 -6.45
CA ARG A 257 -10.99 -0.11 -6.64
C ARG A 257 -11.34 0.06 -8.11
N ARG A 258 -10.57 0.89 -8.82
CA ARG A 258 -10.75 1.14 -10.24
C ARG A 258 -10.58 -0.14 -11.07
N ILE A 259 -9.58 -0.98 -10.76
CA ILE A 259 -9.39 -2.27 -11.43
C ILE A 259 -10.67 -3.11 -11.32
N ILE A 260 -11.27 -3.19 -10.13
CA ILE A 260 -12.50 -3.96 -9.91
C ILE A 260 -13.68 -3.37 -10.66
N HIS A 261 -13.86 -2.05 -10.58
CA HIS A 261 -14.93 -1.35 -11.30
C HIS A 261 -14.87 -1.60 -12.81
N LEU A 262 -13.66 -1.56 -13.39
CA LEU A 262 -13.47 -1.76 -14.82
C LEU A 262 -13.59 -3.22 -15.22
N THR A 263 -13.04 -4.14 -14.42
CA THR A 263 -13.21 -5.59 -14.62
C THR A 263 -14.69 -6.00 -14.69
N LEU A 264 -15.54 -5.36 -13.88
CA LEU A 264 -16.97 -5.68 -13.78
C LEU A 264 -17.89 -4.70 -14.51
N ARG A 265 -17.34 -3.74 -15.27
CA ARG A 265 -18.11 -2.67 -15.93
C ARG A 265 -19.20 -3.22 -16.84
N ASP A 266 -18.83 -4.20 -17.66
CA ASP A 266 -19.70 -4.78 -18.69
C ASP A 266 -20.31 -6.11 -18.24
N HIS A 267 -20.21 -6.45 -16.94
CA HIS A 267 -20.80 -7.69 -16.42
C HIS A 267 -22.34 -7.60 -16.49
N PRO A 268 -23.04 -8.64 -16.99
CA PRO A 268 -24.48 -8.60 -17.20
C PRO A 268 -25.27 -8.53 -15.88
N ASP A 269 -24.87 -9.26 -14.86
CA ASP A 269 -25.69 -9.50 -13.66
C ASP A 269 -25.33 -8.70 -12.40
N VAL A 270 -24.26 -7.91 -12.43
CA VAL A 270 -23.80 -7.16 -11.24
C VAL A 270 -23.44 -5.72 -11.57
N ILE A 271 -23.46 -4.87 -10.55
CA ILE A 271 -22.95 -3.50 -10.57
C ILE A 271 -21.97 -3.31 -9.41
N THR A 272 -21.12 -2.30 -9.53
CA THR A 272 -20.11 -2.00 -8.52
C THR A 272 -20.27 -0.57 -7.99
N GLU A 273 -20.16 -0.40 -6.68
CA GLU A 273 -20.24 0.91 -6.02
C GLU A 273 -19.11 1.05 -4.99
N SER A 274 -18.45 2.19 -4.94
CA SER A 274 -17.45 2.49 -3.91
C SER A 274 -18.11 3.16 -2.70
N SER A 275 -17.95 2.59 -1.51
CA SER A 275 -18.56 3.07 -0.26
C SER A 275 -17.50 3.26 0.85
N GLY A 276 -17.66 4.29 1.68
CA GLY A 276 -16.74 4.68 2.75
C GLY A 276 -15.77 5.82 2.38
N GLU A 277 -14.90 6.20 3.31
CA GLU A 277 -13.99 7.35 3.20
C GLU A 277 -12.53 6.97 3.46
N GLY A 278 -11.61 7.65 2.78
CA GLY A 278 -10.16 7.46 2.92
C GLY A 278 -9.73 5.99 2.81
N GLU A 279 -8.90 5.54 3.75
CA GLU A 279 -8.37 4.16 3.81
C GLU A 279 -9.43 3.08 4.08
N ARG A 280 -10.60 3.48 4.61
CA ARG A 280 -11.71 2.57 4.89
C ARG A 280 -12.65 2.41 3.70
N ARG A 281 -12.39 3.12 2.60
CA ARG A 281 -13.19 3.05 1.37
C ARG A 281 -12.99 1.69 0.69
N LYS A 282 -14.11 1.07 0.31
CA LYS A 282 -14.19 -0.28 -0.25
C LYS A 282 -15.15 -0.35 -1.43
N VAL A 283 -15.04 -1.39 -2.24
CA VAL A 283 -15.98 -1.68 -3.33
C VAL A 283 -17.06 -2.65 -2.83
N GLN A 284 -18.32 -2.32 -3.11
CA GLN A 284 -19.46 -3.21 -2.95
C GLN A 284 -19.90 -3.70 -4.34
N ILE A 285 -20.10 -5.01 -4.46
CA ILE A 285 -20.65 -5.64 -5.65
C ILE A 285 -22.12 -5.95 -5.32
N LEU A 286 -23.02 -5.36 -6.10
CA LEU A 286 -24.46 -5.47 -5.93
C LEU A 286 -25.06 -6.26 -7.10
N PRO A 287 -26.09 -7.09 -6.88
CA PRO A 287 -26.81 -7.71 -7.99
C PRO A 287 -27.51 -6.63 -8.81
N ARG A 288 -27.48 -6.75 -10.14
CA ARG A 288 -28.25 -5.86 -11.02
C ARG A 288 -29.72 -6.25 -10.89
N LYS A 289 -30.56 -5.31 -10.45
CA LYS A 289 -32.01 -5.53 -10.45
C LYS A 289 -32.46 -5.72 -11.89
N GLN A 290 -32.89 -6.93 -12.23
CA GLN A 290 -33.62 -7.19 -13.48
C GLN A 290 -34.95 -6.42 -13.36
N ALA A 291 -35.19 -5.51 -14.29
CA ALA A 291 -36.45 -4.77 -14.43
C ALA A 291 -37.49 -5.64 -15.14
#